data_AF-A0A1Z9Q646-F1
#
_entry.id   AF-A0A1Z9Q646-F1
#
_cell.length_a   1.000
_cell.length_b   1.000
_cell.length_c   1.000
_cell.angle_alpha   90.00
_cell.angle_beta   90.00
_cell.angle_gamma   90.00
#
_symmetry.space_group_name_H-M   'P 1'
#
loop_
_entity.id
_entity.type
_entity.pdbx_description
1 polymer ?
#
loop_
_entity_poly.entity_id
_entity_poly.type
_entity_poly.pdbx_seq_one_letter_code
_entity_poly.pdbx_strand_id
1 'polypeptide(L)'
;MMLEIMDALNDTVTPIPEVGGFYTFVYNAKTPGESYDQHPLIACVDLFSWGFRGLNFHWQKYRNYTWNELAGQLYIVQRNELDDLLAIPYGKYILNPR
;
A
#
# COMPACT_ATOMS: atom_id res chain seq x y z
N MET A 1 1.34 -15.33 -1.59
CA MET A 1 0.70 -14.31 -0.72
C MET A 1 0.36 -13.03 -1.47
N MET A 2 1.28 -12.09 -1.75
CA MET A 2 0.88 -10.84 -2.46
C MET A 2 0.19 -11.12 -3.81
N LEU A 3 0.68 -12.09 -4.58
CA LEU A 3 0.05 -12.48 -5.85
C LEU A 3 -1.38 -13.01 -5.68
N GLU A 4 -1.68 -13.72 -4.58
CA GLU A 4 -3.02 -14.24 -4.29
C GLU A 4 -3.97 -13.11 -3.89
N ILE A 5 -3.49 -12.13 -3.11
CA ILE A 5 -4.26 -10.93 -2.75
C ILE A 5 -4.57 -10.10 -4.00
N MET A 6 -3.59 -9.93 -4.89
CA MET A 6 -3.79 -9.22 -6.16
C MET A 6 -4.82 -9.91 -7.05
N ASP A 7 -4.79 -11.24 -7.12
CA ASP A 7 -5.73 -12.02 -7.93
C ASP A 7 -7.16 -11.92 -7.36
N ALA A 8 -7.30 -11.94 -6.03
CA ALA A 8 -8.58 -11.75 -5.36
C ALA A 8 -9.19 -10.34 -5.55
N LEU A 9 -8.35 -9.31 -5.71
CA LEU A 9 -8.76 -7.90 -5.81
C LEU A 9 -8.72 -7.34 -7.25
N ASN A 10 -8.42 -8.17 -8.25
CA ASN A 10 -8.09 -7.73 -9.62
C ASN A 10 -9.22 -6.96 -10.33
N ASP A 11 -10.47 -7.20 -9.94
CA ASP A 11 -11.67 -6.53 -10.47
C ASP A 11 -11.86 -5.10 -9.90
N THR A 12 -11.08 -4.72 -8.89
CA THR A 12 -11.22 -3.44 -8.17
C THR A 12 -9.87 -2.73 -8.01
N VAL A 13 -9.35 -2.19 -9.10
CA VAL A 13 -8.09 -1.42 -9.14
C VAL A 13 -8.33 0.04 -9.51
N THR A 14 -7.54 0.94 -8.93
CA THR A 14 -7.54 2.36 -9.29
C THR A 14 -6.12 2.92 -9.39
N PRO A 15 -5.83 3.80 -10.35
CA PRO A 15 -4.55 4.51 -10.40
C PRO A 15 -4.42 5.60 -9.32
N ILE A 16 -5.54 6.14 -8.83
CA ILE A 16 -5.58 7.27 -7.89
C ILE A 16 -6.50 6.89 -6.71
N PRO A 17 -6.01 6.95 -5.46
CA PRO A 17 -6.83 6.64 -4.30
C PRO A 17 -7.75 7.81 -3.94
N GLU A 18 -8.85 7.48 -3.29
CA GLU A 18 -9.74 8.44 -2.64
C GLU A 18 -9.40 8.53 -1.15
N VAL A 19 -9.50 9.73 -0.59
CA VAL A 19 -9.32 9.94 0.86
C VAL A 19 -10.40 9.16 1.61
N GLY A 20 -10.00 8.40 2.63
CA GLY A 20 -10.86 7.51 3.41
C GLY A 20 -10.97 6.08 2.85
N GLY A 21 -10.46 5.82 1.65
CA GLY A 21 -10.40 4.48 1.07
C GLY A 21 -9.26 3.62 1.66
N PHE A 22 -9.40 2.30 1.56
CA PHE A 22 -8.36 1.34 1.94
C PHE A 22 -7.73 0.71 0.71
N TYR A 23 -6.42 0.53 0.75
CA TYR A 23 -5.67 0.07 -0.41
C TYR A 23 -4.52 -0.84 -0.03
N THR A 24 -4.24 -1.80 -0.89
CA THR A 24 -2.96 -2.52 -0.93
C THR A 24 -2.30 -2.39 -2.30
N PHE A 25 -0.97 -2.41 -2.34
CA PHE A 25 -0.21 -2.18 -3.58
C PHE A 25 1.25 -2.61 -3.42
N VAL A 26 1.99 -2.61 -4.52
CA VAL A 26 3.46 -2.80 -4.50
C VAL A 26 4.15 -1.45 -4.55
N TYR A 27 5.01 -1.20 -3.57
CA TYR A 27 5.77 0.03 -3.45
C TYR A 27 7.26 -0.26 -3.44
N ASN A 28 8.02 0.38 -4.32
CA ASN A 28 9.47 0.24 -4.41
C ASN A 28 10.12 1.55 -3.96
N ALA A 29 10.35 1.70 -2.66
CA ALA A 29 10.91 2.94 -2.11
C ALA A 29 12.27 3.27 -2.74
N LYS A 30 12.48 4.54 -3.09
CA LYS A 30 13.73 5.01 -3.72
C LYS A 30 14.84 5.37 -2.74
N THR A 31 14.53 5.62 -1.47
CA THR A 31 15.50 6.16 -0.49
C THR A 31 16.45 5.06 -0.01
N PRO A 32 17.76 5.12 -0.31
CA PRO A 32 18.70 4.09 0.12
C PRO A 32 18.89 4.08 1.65
N GLY A 33 19.10 2.90 2.23
CA GLY A 33 19.35 2.73 3.67
C GLY A 33 18.13 2.88 4.58
N GLU A 34 16.95 3.16 4.02
CA GLU A 34 15.69 3.20 4.76
C GLU A 34 14.96 1.85 4.65
N SER A 35 14.38 1.40 5.76
CA SER A 35 13.46 0.27 5.74
C SER A 35 12.09 0.72 5.25
N TYR A 36 11.47 -0.06 4.37
CA TYR A 36 10.12 0.18 3.86
C TYR A 36 9.28 -1.09 3.81
N ASP A 37 7.96 -0.92 3.82
CA ASP A 37 7.01 -1.99 3.53
C ASP A 37 6.73 -2.00 2.02
N GLN A 38 7.12 -3.08 1.34
CA GLN A 38 6.93 -3.25 -0.10
C GLN A 38 5.47 -3.61 -0.45
N HIS A 39 4.68 -4.12 0.50
CA HIS A 39 3.27 -4.44 0.30
C HIS A 39 2.38 -3.68 1.31
N PRO A 40 2.30 -2.34 1.24
CA PRO A 40 1.51 -1.57 2.21
C PRO A 40 0.04 -1.96 2.21
N LEU A 41 -0.53 -2.16 3.40
CA LEU A 41 -1.98 -2.00 3.64
C LEU A 41 -2.19 -0.62 4.24
N ILE A 42 -3.01 0.23 3.61
CA ILE A 42 -3.21 1.60 4.09
C ILE A 42 -4.68 2.02 4.19
N ALA A 43 -4.94 3.03 5.01
CA ALA A 43 -6.05 3.96 4.80
C ALA A 43 -5.49 5.25 4.19
N CYS A 44 -6.02 5.70 3.05
CA CYS A 44 -5.62 6.96 2.43
C CYS A 44 -6.17 8.14 3.24
N VAL A 45 -5.31 9.11 3.59
CA VAL A 45 -5.70 10.27 4.41
C VAL A 45 -5.53 11.61 3.72
N ASP A 46 -4.60 11.72 2.77
CA ASP A 46 -4.40 12.92 1.97
C ASP A 46 -3.96 12.55 0.55
N LEU A 47 -4.40 13.34 -0.44
CA LEU A 47 -3.98 13.22 -1.85
C LEU A 47 -3.20 14.47 -2.27
N PHE A 48 -2.09 14.27 -2.98
CA PHE A 48 -1.20 15.35 -3.44
C PHE A 48 -0.83 15.15 -4.92
N SER A 49 -0.29 16.19 -5.56
CA SER A 49 0.20 16.09 -6.94
C SER A 49 1.38 15.11 -7.09
N TRP A 50 2.22 14.97 -6.05
CA TRP A 50 3.39 14.08 -6.05
C TRP A 50 3.09 12.64 -5.61
N GLY A 51 1.91 12.39 -5.03
CA GLY A 51 1.60 11.13 -4.37
C GLY A 51 0.42 11.24 -3.41
N PHE A 52 0.43 10.41 -2.39
CA PHE A 52 -0.59 10.39 -1.35
C PHE A 52 0.04 10.05 -0.01
N ARG A 53 -0.70 10.34 1.06
CA ARG A 53 -0.37 9.91 2.41
C ARG A 53 -1.39 8.89 2.86
N GLY A 54 -0.90 7.84 3.51
CA GLY A 54 -1.74 6.84 4.15
C GLY A 54 -1.28 6.49 5.55
N LEU A 55 -2.22 6.09 6.40
CA LEU A 55 -1.91 5.33 7.60
C LEU A 55 -1.56 3.91 7.18
N ASN A 56 -0.29 3.52 7.28
CA ASN A 56 0.13 2.14 7.03
C ASN A 56 -0.21 1.27 8.24
N PHE A 57 -1.04 0.24 8.03
CA PHE A 57 -1.52 -0.63 9.10
C PHE A 57 -0.46 -1.58 9.64
N HIS A 58 0.47 -2.03 8.80
CA HIS A 58 1.57 -2.91 9.21
C HIS A 58 2.53 -2.21 10.18
N TRP A 59 2.77 -0.92 9.98
CA TRP A 59 3.62 -0.09 10.83
C TRP A 59 2.89 0.76 11.86
N GLN A 60 1.57 0.88 11.74
CA GLN A 60 0.75 1.81 12.51
C GLN A 60 1.28 3.25 12.47
N LYS A 61 1.75 3.67 11.29
CA LYS A 61 2.38 4.99 11.07
C LYS A 61 1.90 5.61 9.77
N TYR A 62 1.77 6.93 9.77
CA TYR A 62 1.58 7.69 8.54
C TYR A 62 2.81 7.64 7.66
N ARG A 63 2.62 7.34 6.38
CA ARG A 63 3.68 7.27 5.37
C ARG A 63 3.24 7.97 4.09
N ASN A 64 4.21 8.53 3.39
CA ASN A 64 4.02 9.15 2.09
C ASN A 64 4.43 8.14 1.01
N TYR A 65 3.61 8.05 -0.03
CA TYR A 65 3.82 7.19 -1.18
C TYR A 65 3.80 8.04 -2.43
N THR A 66 4.89 8.02 -3.18
CA THR A 66 5.05 8.79 -4.42
C THR A 66 4.68 7.95 -5.64
N TRP A 67 4.10 8.59 -6.66
CA TRP A 67 3.59 7.89 -7.85
C TRP A 67 4.65 7.06 -8.58
N ASN A 68 5.89 7.59 -8.67
CA ASN A 68 6.96 6.95 -9.43
C ASN A 68 7.44 5.64 -8.82
N GLU A 69 7.14 5.40 -7.54
CA GLU A 69 7.56 4.23 -6.79
C GLU A 69 6.45 3.17 -6.67
N LEU A 70 5.26 3.43 -7.22
CA LEU A 70 4.22 2.40 -7.37
C LEU A 70 4.58 1.45 -8.52
N ALA A 71 4.61 0.16 -8.22
CA ALA A 71 4.66 -0.87 -9.26
C ALA A 71 3.24 -1.35 -9.57
N GLY A 72 2.56 -0.64 -10.46
CA GLY A 72 1.19 -0.95 -10.90
C GLY A 72 0.14 -0.03 -10.29
N GLN A 73 -1.08 -0.56 -10.15
CA GLN A 73 -2.23 0.18 -9.61
C GLN A 73 -2.45 -0.13 -8.13
N LEU A 74 -3.34 0.65 -7.50
CA LEU A 74 -3.80 0.41 -6.15
C LEU A 74 -4.98 -0.55 -6.18
N TYR A 75 -4.89 -1.63 -5.40
CA TYR A 75 -5.99 -2.57 -5.22
C TYR A 75 -6.89 -2.04 -4.11
N ILE A 76 -8.16 -1.84 -4.41
CA ILE A 76 -9.16 -1.34 -3.46
C ILE A 76 -9.45 -2.46 -2.47
N VAL A 77 -9.42 -2.13 -1.18
CA VAL A 77 -9.80 -3.05 -0.10
C VAL A 77 -11.15 -2.61 0.44
N GLN A 78 -12.15 -3.48 0.36
CA GLN A 78 -13.46 -3.19 0.94
C GLN A 78 -13.39 -3.29 2.46
N ARG A 79 -14.29 -2.56 3.14
CA ARG A 79 -14.30 -2.53 4.61
C ARG A 79 -14.48 -3.91 5.24
N ASN A 80 -15.23 -4.81 4.59
CA ASN A 80 -15.43 -6.19 5.04
C ASN A 80 -14.23 -7.11 4.77
N GLU A 81 -13.29 -6.72 3.90
CA GLU A 81 -12.07 -7.47 3.59
C GLU A 81 -10.88 -7.01 4.46
N LEU A 82 -11.01 -5.83 5.08
CA LEU A 82 -9.94 -5.21 5.85
C LEU A 82 -9.49 -6.09 7.03
N ASP A 83 -10.43 -6.66 7.78
CA ASP A 83 -10.12 -7.52 8.93
C ASP A 83 -9.40 -8.81 8.49
N ASP A 84 -9.80 -9.38 7.35
CA ASP A 84 -9.15 -10.56 6.78
C ASP A 84 -7.70 -10.25 6.38
N LEU A 85 -7.47 -9.12 5.69
CA LEU A 85 -6.13 -8.69 5.29
C LEU A 85 -5.25 -8.30 6.48
N LEU A 86 -5.83 -7.77 7.57
CA LEU A 86 -5.10 -7.47 8.81
C LEU A 86 -4.67 -8.75 9.54
N ALA A 87 -5.43 -9.85 9.41
CA ALA A 87 -5.10 -11.13 10.00
C ALA A 87 -3.98 -11.87 9.24
N ILE A 88 -3.78 -11.56 7.96
CA ILE A 88 -2.75 -12.19 7.13
C ILE A 88 -1.41 -11.42 7.28
N PRO A 89 -0.31 -12.07 7.69
CA PRO A 89 0.99 -11.40 7.84
C PRO A 89 1.71 -11.24 6.49
N TYR A 90 1.14 -10.46 5.55
CA TYR A 90 1.68 -10.30 4.19
C TYR A 90 2.57 -9.06 3.99
N GLY A 91 2.60 -8.15 4.97
CA GLY A 91 3.50 -6.99 4.97
C GLY A 91 4.95 -7.42 4.76
N LYS A 92 5.67 -6.71 3.89
CA LYS A 92 7.00 -7.12 3.43
C LYS A 92 8.03 -6.03 3.71
N TYR A 93 8.74 -6.17 4.82
CA TYR A 93 9.75 -5.19 5.23
C TYR A 93 11.09 -5.43 4.52
N ILE A 94 11.56 -4.42 3.81
CA ILE A 94 12.83 -4.46 3.06
C ILE A 94 13.69 -3.30 3.53
N LEU A 95 14.96 -3.60 3.84
CA LEU A 95 15.99 -2.56 3.93
C LEU A 95 16.45 -2.24 2.51
N ASN A 96 16.23 -1.00 2.06
CA ASN A 96 16.68 -0.60 0.74
C ASN A 96 18.22 -0.60 0.71
N PRO A 97 18.89 -1.37 -0.17
CA PRO A 97 20.35 -1.38 -0.25
C PRO A 97 20.89 0.03 -0.49
N ARG A 98 22.10 0.29 0.03
CA ARG A 98 22.80 1.57 -0.14
C ARG A 98 23.37 1.73 -1.54
#